data_AF-A0A1J9W378-F1
#
_entry.id   AF-A0A1J9W378-F1
#
_cell.length_a   1.000
_cell.length_b   1.000
_cell.length_c   1.000
_cell.angle_alpha   90.00
_cell.angle_beta   90.00
_cell.angle_gamma   90.00
#
_symmetry.space_group_name_H-M   'P 1'
#
loop_
_entity.id
_entity.type
_entity.pdbx_description
1 polymer ?
#
loop_
_entity_poly.entity_id
_entity_poly.type
_entity_poly.pdbx_seq_one_letter_code
_entity_poly.pdbx_strand_id
1 'polypeptide(L)' 'MQFKTKLLLQIIDKHIVFKFLGAAVMGILESYVLEEIDSDVEYVATQVEELMKRNI' A
#
# COMPACT_ATOMS: atom_id res chain seq x y z
N MET A 1 -3.92 -26.44 7.84
CA MET A 1 -4.10 -24.99 8.12
C MET A 1 -3.69 -24.08 6.94
N GLN A 2 -2.71 -24.48 6.12
CA GLN A 2 -2.21 -23.73 4.95
C GLN A 2 -3.26 -23.47 3.83
N PHE A 3 -4.21 -24.40 3.63
CA PHE A 3 -5.23 -24.30 2.57
C PHE A 3 -6.27 -23.19 2.84
N LYS A 4 -6.56 -22.90 4.11
CA LYS A 4 -7.55 -21.90 4.52
C LYS A 4 -7.04 -20.48 4.27
N THR A 5 -5.74 -20.25 4.44
CA THR A 5 -5.08 -18.96 4.19
C THR A 5 -5.07 -18.62 2.70
N LYS A 6 -4.84 -19.62 1.83
CA LYS A 6 -4.83 -19.45 0.37
C LYS A 6 -6.21 -19.12 -0.20
N LEU A 7 -7.28 -19.65 0.39
CA LEU A 7 -8.66 -19.35 0.02
C LEU A 7 -9.10 -17.97 0.49
N LEU A 8 -8.69 -17.53 1.70
CA LEU A 8 -8.96 -16.18 2.19
C LEU A 8 -8.35 -15.10 1.29
N LEU A 9 -7.10 -15.31 0.82
CA LEU A 9 -6.43 -14.44 -0.15
C LEU A 9 -7.17 -14.30 -1.48
N GLN A 10 -7.86 -15.36 -1.93
CA GLN A 10 -8.69 -15.31 -3.15
C GLN A 10 -10.02 -14.55 -2.96
N ILE A 11 -10.46 -14.35 -1.71
CA ILE A 11 -11.71 -13.65 -1.37
C ILE A 11 -11.46 -12.16 -1.09
N ILE A 12 -10.20 -11.75 -0.89
CA ILE A 12 -9.86 -10.34 -0.79
C ILE A 12 -10.18 -9.69 -2.13
N ASP A 13 -11.28 -8.95 -2.16
CA ASP A 13 -11.71 -8.18 -3.32
C ASP A 13 -10.60 -7.22 -3.72
N LYS A 14 -10.16 -7.31 -4.98
CA LYS A 14 -9.12 -6.46 -5.55
C LYS A 14 -9.45 -4.97 -5.36
N HIS A 15 -10.73 -4.60 -5.31
CA HIS A 15 -11.18 -3.25 -4.97
C HIS A 15 -10.86 -2.84 -3.54
N ILE A 16 -10.92 -3.74 -2.57
CA ILE A 16 -10.54 -3.46 -1.18
C ILE A 16 -9.03 -3.20 -1.11
N VAL A 17 -8.23 -4.04 -1.80
CA VAL A 17 -6.77 -3.84 -1.89
C VAL A 17 -6.45 -2.47 -2.49
N PHE A 18 -7.09 -2.11 -3.60
CA PHE A 18 -6.87 -0.81 -4.25
C PHE A 18 -7.30 0.38 -3.37
N LYS A 19 -8.40 0.28 -2.62
CA LYS A 19 -8.82 1.34 -1.68
C LYS A 19 -7.82 1.53 -0.55
N PHE A 20 -7.34 0.43 0.05
CA PHE A 20 -6.31 0.50 1.08
C PHE A 20 -5.01 1.11 0.55
N LEU A 21 -4.63 0.73 -0.67
CA LEU A 21 -3.42 1.20 -1.31
C LEU A 21 -3.50 2.70 -1.65
N GLY A 22 -4.63 3.15 -2.20
CA GLY A 22 -4.87 4.58 -2.45
C GLY A 22 -4.85 5.41 -1.18
N ALA A 23 -5.43 4.91 -0.08
CA ALA A 23 -5.40 5.59 1.22
C ALA A 23 -3.97 5.68 1.79
N ALA A 24 -3.17 4.62 1.67
CA ALA A 24 -1.78 4.62 2.11
C ALA A 24 -0.93 5.62 1.30
N VAL A 25 -1.08 5.67 -0.03
CA VAL A 25 -0.40 6.65 -0.88
C VAL A 25 -0.78 8.08 -0.50
N MET A 26 -2.07 8.33 -0.27
CA MET A 26 -2.55 9.67 0.09
C MET A 26 -1.98 10.14 1.42
N GLY A 27 -1.93 9.28 2.44
CA GLY A 27 -1.33 9.62 3.74
C GLY A 27 0.17 9.95 3.65
N ILE A 28 0.94 9.24 2.81
CA ILE A 28 2.36 9.55 2.63
C ILE A 28 2.54 10.90 1.92
N LEU A 29 1.71 11.21 0.93
CA LEU A 29 1.72 12.51 0.24
C LEU A 29 1.33 13.66 1.17
N GLU A 30 0.29 13.48 2.00
CA GLU A 30 -0.14 14.47 2.98
C GLU A 30 0.97 14.80 3.97
N SER A 31 1.59 13.79 4.57
CA SER A 31 2.69 14.00 5.53
C SER A 31 3.96 14.57 4.87
N TYR A 32 4.21 14.32 3.58
CA TYR A 32 5.29 15.00 2.84
C TYR A 32 4.99 16.49 2.62
N VAL A 33 3.77 16.83 2.18
CA VAL A 33 3.35 18.23 1.97
C VAL A 33 3.32 19.02 3.27
N LEU A 34 2.98 18.36 4.38
CA LEU A 34 2.98 18.95 5.71
C LEU A 34 4.38 18.98 6.37
N GLU A 35 5.43 18.54 5.67
CA GLU A 35 6.81 18.46 6.15
C GLU A 35 6.97 17.58 7.41
N GLU A 36 6.02 16.68 7.68
CA GLU A 36 6.06 15.74 8.81
C GLU A 36 7.03 14.58 8.56
N ILE A 37 7.36 14.32 7.28
CA ILE A 37 8.39 13.37 6.88
C ILE A 37 9.44 14.13 6.07
N ASP A 38 10.65 14.26 6.63
CA ASP A 38 11.82 14.78 5.93
C ASP A 38 12.46 13.63 5.13
N SER A 39 11.80 13.23 4.05
CA SER A 39 12.20 12.10 3.22
C SER A 39 11.98 12.42 1.75
N ASP A 40 12.94 12.03 0.91
CA ASP A 40 12.90 12.34 -0.50
C ASP A 40 11.72 11.66 -1.20
N VAL A 41 11.11 12.33 -2.19
CA VAL A 41 9.93 11.84 -2.92
C VAL A 41 10.18 10.47 -3.54
N GLU A 42 11.43 10.19 -3.91
CA GLU A 42 11.88 8.92 -4.45
C GLU A 42 11.83 7.77 -3.44
N TYR A 43 12.10 8.05 -2.16
CA TYR A 43 11.99 7.06 -1.07
C TYR A 43 10.52 6.70 -0.80
N VAL A 44 9.65 7.72 -0.80
CA VAL A 44 8.19 7.54 -0.70
C VAL A 44 7.66 6.69 -1.86
N ALA A 45 8.05 7.02 -3.09
CA ALA A 45 7.64 6.29 -4.29
C ALA A 45 8.11 4.83 -4.26
N THR A 46 9.31 4.56 -3.74
CA THR A 46 9.87 3.21 -3.58
C THR A 46 9.02 2.37 -2.61
N GLN A 47 8.62 2.93 -1.46
CA GLN A 47 7.78 2.21 -0.50
C GLN A 47 6.38 1.88 -1.07
N VAL A 48 5.80 2.82 -1.83
CA VAL A 48 4.52 2.59 -2.53
C VAL A 48 4.66 1.50 -3.60
N GLU A 49 5.75 1.52 -4.37
CA GLU A 49 6.02 0.53 -5.41
C GLU A 49 6.22 -0.88 -4.82
N GLU A 50 7.00 -1.01 -3.73
CA GLU A 50 7.16 -2.28 -3.03
C GLU A 50 5.83 -2.82 -2.50
N LEU A 51 4.98 -1.94 -1.95
CA LEU A 51 3.66 -2.29 -1.46
C LEU A 51 2.75 -2.79 -2.59
N MET A 52 2.79 -2.15 -3.76
CA MET A 52 2.06 -2.60 -4.96
C MET A 52 2.56 -3.96 -5.45
N LYS A 53 3.88 -4.14 -5.64
CA LYS A 53 4.49 -5.37 -6.17
C LYS A 53 4.21 -6.62 -5.32
N ARG A 54 4.01 -6.46 -4.01
CA ARG A 54 3.75 -7.58 -3.09
C ARG A 54 2.29 -8.02 -3.04
N ASN A 55 1.36 -7.19 -3.52
CA ASN A 55 -0.08 -7.38 -3.32
C ASN A 55 -0.91 -7.45 -4.62
N ILE A 56 -0.27 -7.31 -5.79
CA ILE A 56 -0.86 -7.36 -7.14
C ILE A 56 -0.10 -8.39 -7.97
#